data_AF-A0A2J8B6B1-F1
#
_entry.id   AF-A0A2J8B6B1-F1
#
_cell.length_a   1.000
_cell.length_b   1.000
_cell.length_c   1.000
_cell.angle_alpha   90.00
_cell.angle_beta   90.00
_cell.angle_gamma   90.00
#
_symmetry.space_group_name_H-M   'P 1'
#
loop_
_entity.id
_entity.type
_entity.pdbx_description
1 polymer ?
#
loop_
_entity_poly.entity_id
_entity_poly.type
_entity_poly.pdbx_seq_one_letter_code
_entity_poly.pdbx_strand_id
1 'polypeptide(L)'
;MEDNDFVYAVARIRSKEPDLLSASFMEQLLTAKDEGESLRLLNERGWGMDGQRAAEILRSEQAKTWDLMAELMGERIHILNVFRCENDFHNLKAAIKDACSEQKIEGIFVDGGTVPETLIRAAAENQDFSLLPHWMSDVGKAASELLLKTGDGQLCDCVLDRAALEQIREAGEASGEEMIRSYAELRCASGNIKIAVRSCRAGKDRAFMERALLECRSVSKARLLDAAEIGLEAICSYLEHTAYREAVEELKKSASAFERWCDNAVIQSIRPQLRNSFGPGPLAAFVLARENELKTVRIILSGQRNGLPEQVIRERVRETYV
;
A
#
# COMPACT_ATOMS: atom_id res chain seq x y z
N MET A 1 -30.81 -1.37 13.98
CA MET A 1 -30.89 -0.04 13.36
C MET A 1 -29.59 0.19 12.57
N GLU A 2 -29.16 -0.80 11.78
CA GLU A 2 -27.75 -0.99 11.38
C GLU A 2 -27.53 -1.00 9.86
N ASP A 3 -28.52 -1.35 9.03
CA ASP A 3 -28.36 -1.39 7.56
C ASP A 3 -28.64 -0.04 6.87
N ASN A 4 -29.41 0.86 7.49
CA ASN A 4 -29.86 2.09 6.84
C ASN A 4 -28.77 3.18 6.74
N ASP A 5 -27.72 3.08 7.56
CA ASP A 5 -26.61 4.04 7.60
C ASP A 5 -25.68 3.88 6.39
N PHE A 6 -25.39 2.65 5.97
CA PHE A 6 -24.55 2.42 4.79
C PHE A 6 -25.27 2.78 3.49
N VAL A 7 -26.60 2.74 3.44
CA VAL A 7 -27.36 3.16 2.24
C VAL A 7 -27.08 4.62 1.92
N TYR A 8 -27.11 5.50 2.92
CA TYR A 8 -26.76 6.91 2.74
C TYR A 8 -25.30 7.09 2.33
N ALA A 9 -24.38 6.41 3.02
CA ALA A 9 -22.95 6.50 2.73
C ALA A 9 -22.63 6.01 1.30
N VAL A 10 -23.20 4.89 0.87
CA VAL A 10 -23.06 4.36 -0.49
C VAL A 10 -23.63 5.35 -1.50
N ALA A 11 -24.81 5.92 -1.28
CA ALA A 11 -25.37 6.94 -2.18
C ALA A 11 -24.46 8.18 -2.30
N ARG A 12 -23.87 8.64 -1.19
CA ARG A 12 -22.86 9.71 -1.19
C ARG A 12 -21.62 9.31 -2.00
N ILE A 13 -21.10 8.10 -1.84
CA ILE A 13 -19.96 7.60 -2.64
C ILE A 13 -20.30 7.54 -4.13
N ARG A 14 -21.48 7.02 -4.52
CA ARG A 14 -21.90 6.99 -5.93
C ARG A 14 -21.92 8.37 -6.56
N SER A 15 -22.33 9.39 -5.81
CA SER A 15 -22.28 10.78 -6.30
C SER A 15 -20.86 11.31 -6.53
N LYS A 16 -19.84 10.68 -5.94
CA LYS A 16 -18.41 11.03 -6.02
C LYS A 16 -17.61 10.17 -7.00
N GLU A 17 -18.13 9.03 -7.44
CA GLU A 17 -17.47 8.20 -8.45
C GLU A 17 -17.17 8.93 -9.77
N PRO A 18 -18.01 9.87 -10.28
CA PRO A 18 -17.65 10.68 -11.44
C PRO A 18 -16.42 11.59 -11.25
N ASP A 19 -16.03 11.84 -9.99
CA ASP A 19 -14.86 12.64 -9.63
C ASP A 19 -13.56 11.81 -9.70
N LEU A 20 -13.66 10.49 -9.80
CA LEU A 20 -12.52 9.59 -10.02
C LEU A 20 -11.88 9.85 -11.39
N LEU A 21 -10.57 9.67 -11.44
CA LEU A 21 -9.75 9.87 -12.63
C LEU A 21 -9.87 8.65 -13.55
N SER A 22 -10.45 8.86 -14.72
CA SER A 22 -10.58 7.82 -15.75
C SER A 22 -9.23 7.51 -16.41
N ALA A 23 -9.16 6.35 -17.08
CA ALA A 23 -8.00 6.00 -17.90
C ALA A 23 -7.67 7.09 -18.94
N SER A 24 -8.68 7.70 -19.56
CA SER A 24 -8.49 8.78 -20.52
C SER A 24 -7.85 10.03 -19.90
N PHE A 25 -8.16 10.33 -18.64
CA PHE A 25 -7.53 11.45 -17.94
C PHE A 25 -6.08 11.12 -17.54
N MET A 26 -5.80 9.88 -17.12
CA MET A 26 -4.42 9.44 -16.89
C MET A 26 -3.57 9.53 -18.16
N GLU A 27 -4.15 9.21 -19.32
CA GLU A 27 -3.53 9.41 -20.63
C GLU A 27 -3.25 10.89 -20.94
N GLN A 28 -4.21 11.78 -20.65
CA GLN A 28 -4.00 13.22 -20.78
C GLN A 28 -2.82 13.70 -19.92
N LEU A 29 -2.74 13.24 -18.66
CA LEU A 29 -1.62 13.57 -17.78
C LEU A 29 -0.29 13.06 -18.34
N LEU A 30 -0.23 11.83 -18.88
CA LEU A 30 0.99 11.28 -19.49
C LEU A 30 1.48 12.13 -20.67
N THR A 31 0.56 12.57 -21.53
CA THR A 31 0.86 13.35 -22.74
C THR A 31 1.11 14.83 -22.49
N ALA A 32 0.93 15.30 -21.25
CA ALA A 32 1.22 16.67 -20.87
C ALA A 32 2.71 16.97 -21.06
N LYS A 33 3.01 18.19 -21.49
CA LYS A 33 4.35 18.66 -21.86
C LYS A 33 5.32 18.59 -20.68
N ASP A 34 4.86 18.95 -19.50
CA ASP A 34 5.66 19.00 -18.27
C ASP A 34 4.78 18.83 -17.02
N GLU A 35 5.44 18.65 -15.87
CA GLU A 35 4.76 18.54 -14.57
C GLU A 35 3.81 19.72 -14.32
N GLY A 36 4.19 20.94 -14.74
CA GLY A 36 3.37 22.14 -14.54
C GLY A 36 2.04 22.09 -15.31
N GLU A 37 2.02 21.54 -16.52
CA GLU A 37 0.78 21.29 -17.25
C GLU A 37 -0.07 20.21 -16.59
N SER A 38 0.53 19.11 -16.15
CA SER A 38 -0.22 18.07 -15.40
C SER A 38 -0.83 18.62 -14.10
N LEU A 39 -0.14 19.49 -13.38
CA LEU A 39 -0.69 20.15 -12.20
C LEU A 39 -1.88 21.06 -12.53
N ARG A 40 -1.84 21.79 -13.65
CA ARG A 40 -3.00 22.59 -14.11
C ARG A 40 -4.19 21.71 -14.46
N LEU A 41 -3.98 20.61 -15.19
CA LEU A 41 -5.05 19.65 -15.52
C LEU A 41 -5.68 19.04 -14.26
N LEU A 42 -4.87 18.73 -13.25
CA LEU A 42 -5.33 18.24 -11.96
C LEU A 42 -6.17 19.30 -11.23
N ASN A 43 -5.71 20.55 -11.18
CA ASN A 43 -6.44 21.67 -10.59
C ASN A 43 -7.81 21.89 -11.27
N GLU A 44 -7.87 21.83 -12.60
CA GLU A 44 -9.12 21.89 -13.38
C GLU A 44 -10.07 20.74 -13.04
N ARG A 45 -9.53 19.58 -12.65
CA ARG A 45 -10.29 18.43 -12.15
C ARG A 45 -10.63 18.50 -10.65
N GLY A 46 -10.31 19.61 -9.98
CA GLY A 46 -10.63 19.86 -8.58
C GLY A 46 -9.59 19.30 -7.58
N TRP A 47 -8.44 18.83 -8.06
CA TRP A 47 -7.34 18.37 -7.21
C TRP A 47 -6.48 19.57 -6.79
N GLY A 48 -6.30 19.79 -5.49
CA GLY A 48 -5.45 20.88 -5.01
C GLY A 48 -5.95 22.29 -5.34
N MET A 49 -5.03 23.25 -5.26
CA MET A 49 -5.23 24.68 -5.56
C MET A 49 -4.03 25.23 -6.35
N ASP A 50 -4.23 26.33 -7.06
CA ASP A 50 -3.18 27.00 -7.82
C ASP A 50 -1.98 27.38 -6.93
N GLY A 51 -0.79 27.09 -7.43
CA GLY A 51 0.48 27.38 -6.75
C GLY A 51 0.94 26.30 -5.76
N GLN A 52 0.15 25.26 -5.50
CA GLN A 52 0.57 24.14 -4.66
C GLN A 52 1.57 23.22 -5.37
N ARG A 53 2.48 22.62 -4.60
CA ARG A 53 3.40 21.60 -5.10
C ARG A 53 2.71 20.25 -5.23
N ALA A 54 3.21 19.39 -6.11
CA ALA A 54 2.71 18.02 -6.30
C ALA A 54 2.51 17.25 -4.98
N ALA A 55 3.47 17.32 -4.06
CA ALA A 55 3.39 16.64 -2.76
C ALA A 55 2.26 17.18 -1.86
N GLU A 56 1.98 18.48 -1.92
CA GLU A 56 0.91 19.13 -1.14
C GLU A 56 -0.47 18.75 -1.69
N ILE A 57 -0.60 18.72 -3.02
CA ILE A 57 -1.83 18.30 -3.71
C ILE A 57 -2.14 16.84 -3.36
N LEU A 58 -1.17 15.93 -3.54
CA LEU A 58 -1.36 14.51 -3.21
C LEU A 58 -1.74 14.29 -1.75
N ARG A 59 -1.11 15.02 -0.82
CA ARG A 59 -1.44 14.96 0.61
C ARG A 59 -2.86 15.45 0.89
N SER A 60 -3.24 16.57 0.30
CA SER A 60 -4.59 17.15 0.42
C SER A 60 -5.66 16.19 -0.09
N GLU A 61 -5.44 15.57 -1.26
CA GLU A 61 -6.39 14.63 -1.85
C GLU A 61 -6.52 13.31 -1.07
N GLN A 62 -5.43 12.87 -0.44
CA GLN A 62 -5.48 11.75 0.51
C GLN A 62 -6.29 12.12 1.76
N ALA A 63 -6.02 13.29 2.35
CA ALA A 63 -6.75 13.78 3.52
C ALA A 63 -8.26 13.90 3.23
N LYS A 64 -8.64 14.54 2.11
CA LYS A 64 -10.04 14.64 1.67
C LYS A 64 -10.75 13.28 1.60
N THR A 65 -10.05 12.25 1.14
CA THR A 65 -10.61 10.89 1.03
C THR A 65 -10.91 10.32 2.41
N TRP A 66 -9.98 10.43 3.36
CA TRP A 66 -10.15 9.91 4.71
C TRP A 66 -11.08 10.75 5.57
N ASP A 67 -11.12 12.07 5.38
CA ASP A 67 -12.09 12.97 6.02
C ASP A 67 -13.52 12.62 5.59
N LEU A 68 -13.73 12.34 4.29
CA LEU A 68 -15.01 11.86 3.79
C LEU A 68 -15.38 10.49 4.40
N MET A 69 -14.44 9.56 4.53
CA MET A 69 -14.73 8.28 5.19
C MET A 69 -15.09 8.47 6.66
N ALA A 70 -14.42 9.38 7.36
CA ALA A 70 -14.73 9.72 8.75
C ALA A 70 -16.13 10.32 8.90
N GLU A 71 -16.52 11.25 8.01
CA GLU A 71 -17.88 11.81 7.93
C GLU A 71 -18.93 10.71 7.73
N LEU A 72 -18.70 9.80 6.78
CA LEU A 72 -19.71 8.81 6.36
C LEU A 72 -19.80 7.60 7.30
N MET A 73 -18.71 7.19 7.92
CA MET A 73 -18.66 5.96 8.72
C MET A 73 -18.66 6.20 10.23
N GLY A 74 -18.26 7.39 10.69
CA GLY A 74 -18.07 7.67 12.11
C GLY A 74 -17.13 6.66 12.75
N GLU A 75 -17.52 6.08 13.88
CA GLU A 75 -16.74 5.07 14.60
C GLU A 75 -16.45 3.82 13.76
N ARG A 76 -17.28 3.49 12.77
CA ARG A 76 -17.12 2.31 11.89
C ARG A 76 -15.96 2.43 10.89
N ILE A 77 -15.31 3.58 10.81
CA ILE A 77 -14.12 3.77 9.95
C ILE A 77 -13.03 2.73 10.22
N HIS A 78 -12.98 2.15 11.43
CA HIS A 78 -12.03 1.11 11.78
C HIS A 78 -12.06 -0.11 10.86
N ILE A 79 -13.19 -0.39 10.19
CA ILE A 79 -13.32 -1.45 9.17
C ILE A 79 -12.33 -1.22 8.01
N LEU A 80 -12.01 0.03 7.70
CA LEU A 80 -11.10 0.41 6.61
C LEU A 80 -9.64 0.57 7.04
N ASN A 81 -9.33 0.43 8.34
CA ASN A 81 -7.97 0.64 8.86
C ASN A 81 -6.94 -0.33 8.26
N VAL A 82 -7.38 -1.48 7.77
CA VAL A 82 -6.55 -2.45 7.02
C VAL A 82 -5.77 -1.81 5.85
N PHE A 83 -6.31 -0.76 5.22
CA PHE A 83 -5.67 -0.06 4.11
C PHE A 83 -4.56 0.89 4.55
N ARG A 84 -4.46 1.17 5.86
CA ARG A 84 -3.55 2.16 6.46
C ARG A 84 -2.41 1.51 7.25
N CYS A 85 -2.51 0.21 7.53
CA CYS A 85 -1.51 -0.53 8.32
C CYS A 85 -0.09 -0.40 7.76
N GLU A 86 0.08 -0.39 6.44
CA GLU A 86 1.42 -0.22 5.85
C GLU A 86 2.03 1.14 6.13
N ASN A 87 1.21 2.21 6.17
CA ASN A 87 1.67 3.56 6.50
C ASN A 87 2.15 3.61 7.96
N ASP A 88 1.43 2.94 8.86
CA ASP A 88 1.79 2.85 10.28
C ASP A 88 3.15 2.16 10.47
N PHE A 89 3.38 1.01 9.82
CA PHE A 89 4.65 0.30 9.92
C PHE A 89 5.79 0.98 9.14
N HIS A 90 5.49 1.66 8.04
CA HIS A 90 6.47 2.53 7.35
C HIS A 90 6.95 3.63 8.30
N ASN A 91 6.02 4.30 8.97
CA ASN A 91 6.34 5.37 9.93
C ASN A 91 7.11 4.84 11.14
N LEU A 92 6.75 3.67 11.67
CA LEU A 92 7.52 3.04 12.76
C LEU A 92 8.95 2.71 12.33
N LYS A 93 9.11 2.11 11.15
CA LYS A 93 10.43 1.82 10.56
C LYS A 93 11.27 3.09 10.38
N ALA A 94 10.65 4.14 9.86
CA ALA A 94 11.29 5.44 9.68
C ALA A 94 11.74 6.03 11.04
N ALA A 95 10.87 6.02 12.04
CA ALA A 95 11.17 6.53 13.39
C ALA A 95 12.31 5.76 14.08
N ILE A 96 12.29 4.43 14.04
CA ILE A 96 13.35 3.61 14.65
C ILE A 96 14.71 3.91 14.01
N LYS A 97 14.77 4.00 12.67
CA LYS A 97 16.01 4.32 11.95
C LYS A 97 16.47 5.75 12.23
N ASP A 98 15.56 6.71 12.26
CA ASP A 98 15.86 8.11 12.54
C ASP A 98 16.31 8.33 14.00
N ALA A 99 15.85 7.51 14.94
CA ALA A 99 16.32 7.52 16.32
C ALA A 99 17.74 6.93 16.48
N CYS A 100 18.11 5.98 15.61
CA CYS A 100 19.44 5.36 15.61
C CYS A 100 20.46 6.06 14.69
N SER A 101 20.01 7.04 13.90
CA SER A 101 20.84 7.79 12.94
C SER A 101 21.27 9.14 13.51
N GLU A 102 22.52 9.52 13.27
CA GLU A 102 23.01 10.88 13.58
C GLU A 102 22.45 11.94 12.62
N GLN A 103 22.02 11.52 11.43
CA GLN A 103 21.43 12.38 10.42
C GLN A 103 19.91 12.29 10.47
N LYS A 104 19.27 13.43 10.73
CA LYS A 104 17.82 13.58 10.62
C LYS A 104 17.43 13.76 9.16
N ILE A 105 16.56 12.89 8.67
CA ILE A 105 16.07 12.94 7.30
C ILE A 105 14.65 13.54 7.32
N GLU A 106 14.49 14.70 6.71
CA GLU A 106 13.18 15.33 6.56
C GLU A 106 12.30 14.55 5.56
N GLY A 107 10.99 14.50 5.83
CA GLY A 107 10.01 13.93 4.90
C GLY A 107 10.03 12.39 4.77
N ILE A 108 10.58 11.67 5.75
CA ILE A 108 10.57 10.19 5.75
C ILE A 108 9.23 9.57 6.15
N PHE A 109 8.39 10.34 6.83
CA PHE A 109 7.07 9.91 7.28
C PHE A 109 6.01 10.10 6.18
N VAL A 110 5.03 9.21 6.18
CA VAL A 110 3.88 9.27 5.28
C VAL A 110 2.61 9.54 6.08
N ASP A 111 1.71 10.34 5.50
CA ASP A 111 0.40 10.60 6.08
C ASP A 111 -0.53 9.38 5.93
N GLY A 112 -1.72 9.46 6.56
CA GLY A 112 -2.75 8.44 6.39
C GLY A 112 -2.52 7.14 7.18
N GLY A 113 -1.60 7.10 8.14
CA GLY A 113 -1.52 6.04 9.16
C GLY A 113 -2.62 6.18 10.22
N THR A 114 -2.98 5.10 10.90
CA THR A 114 -3.94 5.10 12.02
C THR A 114 -3.34 5.58 13.35
N VAL A 115 -2.02 5.51 13.48
CA VAL A 115 -1.29 5.96 14.68
C VAL A 115 -0.64 7.32 14.40
N PRO A 116 -0.81 8.32 15.28
CA PRO A 116 -0.20 9.64 15.08
C PRO A 116 1.33 9.55 14.96
N GLU A 117 1.90 10.25 13.97
CA GLU A 117 3.35 10.31 13.75
C GLU A 117 4.11 10.74 15.02
N THR A 118 3.58 11.73 15.72
CA THR A 118 4.18 12.26 16.96
C THR A 118 4.32 11.19 18.03
N LEU A 119 3.37 10.26 18.12
CA LEU A 119 3.39 9.15 19.07
C LEU A 119 4.41 8.08 18.66
N ILE A 120 4.45 7.73 17.36
CA ILE A 120 5.44 6.81 16.79
C ILE A 120 6.86 7.33 17.01
N ARG A 121 7.08 8.61 16.74
CA ARG A 121 8.36 9.29 16.94
C ARG A 121 8.78 9.27 18.41
N ALA A 122 7.90 9.69 19.31
CA ALA A 122 8.17 9.70 20.75
C ALA A 122 8.50 8.30 21.27
N ALA A 123 7.81 7.26 20.79
CA ALA A 123 8.09 5.88 21.17
C ALA A 123 9.49 5.43 20.76
N ALA A 124 9.91 5.70 19.52
CA ALA A 124 11.23 5.34 19.03
C ALA A 124 12.36 6.14 19.69
N GLU A 125 12.18 7.45 19.88
CA GLU A 125 13.18 8.34 20.50
C GLU A 125 13.40 8.00 21.97
N ASN A 126 12.33 7.74 22.73
CA ASN A 126 12.42 7.42 24.15
C ASN A 126 12.65 5.92 24.42
N GLN A 127 12.71 5.08 23.38
CA GLN A 127 12.72 3.62 23.48
C GLN A 127 11.56 3.08 24.34
N ASP A 128 10.42 3.78 24.32
CA ASP A 128 9.20 3.42 25.05
C ASP A 128 8.08 3.09 24.05
N PHE A 129 8.11 1.85 23.57
CA PHE A 129 7.12 1.34 22.62
C PHE A 129 5.77 1.02 23.28
N SER A 130 5.65 1.09 24.62
CA SER A 130 4.37 0.90 25.32
C SER A 130 3.36 2.01 25.04
N LEU A 131 3.84 3.14 24.52
CA LEU A 131 3.02 4.25 24.01
C LEU A 131 2.21 3.86 22.77
N LEU A 132 2.59 2.78 22.07
CA LEU A 132 1.98 2.36 20.82
C LEU A 132 0.90 1.30 21.06
N PRO A 133 -0.05 1.13 20.12
CA PRO A 133 -0.99 0.02 20.16
C PRO A 133 -0.28 -1.33 20.27
N HIS A 134 -0.90 -2.31 20.91
CA HIS A 134 -0.29 -3.62 21.20
C HIS A 134 0.32 -4.30 19.97
N TRP A 135 -0.39 -4.27 18.84
CA TRP A 135 0.06 -4.84 17.56
C TRP A 135 1.33 -4.19 16.97
N MET A 136 1.71 -3.01 17.47
CA MET A 136 2.91 -2.27 17.07
C MET A 136 4.00 -2.26 18.15
N SER A 137 3.61 -2.28 19.43
CA SER A 137 4.50 -2.14 20.58
C SER A 137 5.62 -3.20 20.61
N ASP A 138 5.24 -4.48 20.66
CA ASP A 138 6.20 -5.56 20.89
C ASP A 138 7.18 -5.71 19.73
N VAL A 139 6.67 -5.54 18.51
CA VAL A 139 7.49 -5.65 17.31
C VAL A 139 8.37 -4.43 17.08
N GLY A 140 7.90 -3.22 17.43
CA GLY A 140 8.71 -2.01 17.44
C GLY A 140 9.89 -2.13 18.39
N LYS A 141 9.64 -2.62 19.60
CA LYS A 141 10.70 -2.91 20.58
C LYS A 141 11.69 -3.94 20.04
N ALA A 142 11.21 -5.07 19.53
CA ALA A 142 12.06 -6.13 18.99
C ALA A 142 12.92 -5.64 17.82
N ALA A 143 12.35 -4.86 16.90
CA ALA A 143 13.04 -4.29 15.75
C ALA A 143 14.11 -3.27 16.17
N SER A 144 13.78 -2.39 17.12
CA SER A 144 14.72 -1.40 17.67
C SER A 144 15.91 -2.07 18.36
N GLU A 145 15.64 -3.06 19.23
CA GLU A 145 16.71 -3.81 19.90
C GLU A 145 17.59 -4.57 18.90
N LEU A 146 16.99 -5.15 17.86
CA LEU A 146 17.71 -5.87 16.82
C LEU A 146 18.66 -4.94 16.06
N LEU A 147 18.17 -3.75 15.68
CA LEU A 147 18.97 -2.73 15.00
C LEU A 147 20.14 -2.27 15.89
N LEU A 148 19.89 -1.97 17.16
CA LEU A 148 20.92 -1.53 18.10
C LEU A 148 22.00 -2.60 18.34
N LYS A 149 21.62 -3.88 18.45
CA LYS A 149 22.55 -4.98 18.73
C LYS A 149 23.40 -5.36 17.51
N THR A 150 22.83 -5.28 16.31
CA THR A 150 23.46 -5.86 15.09
C THR A 150 23.94 -4.81 14.10
N GLY A 151 23.39 -3.60 14.14
CA GLY A 151 23.56 -2.59 13.09
C GLY A 151 22.90 -2.96 11.75
N ASP A 152 22.20 -4.10 11.67
CA ASP A 152 21.61 -4.60 10.43
C ASP A 152 20.23 -4.00 10.18
N GLY A 153 20.21 -2.91 9.42
CA GLY A 153 18.98 -2.25 8.99
C GLY A 153 18.05 -3.13 8.14
N GLN A 154 18.56 -4.13 7.42
CA GLN A 154 17.73 -5.01 6.61
C GLN A 154 16.98 -6.02 7.47
N LEU A 155 17.60 -6.51 8.54
CA LEU A 155 16.92 -7.38 9.50
C LEU A 155 15.82 -6.62 10.26
N CYS A 156 16.07 -5.37 10.64
CA CYS A 156 15.05 -4.49 11.22
C CYS A 156 13.85 -4.31 10.27
N ASP A 157 14.12 -3.98 9.00
CA ASP A 157 13.07 -3.82 7.97
C ASP A 157 12.26 -5.10 7.79
N CYS A 158 12.92 -6.24 7.74
CA CYS A 158 12.28 -7.55 7.56
C CYS A 158 11.27 -7.85 8.67
N VAL A 159 11.62 -7.56 9.93
CA VAL A 159 10.73 -7.77 11.08
C VAL A 159 9.49 -6.88 11.00
N LEU A 160 9.68 -5.60 10.68
CA LEU A 160 8.58 -4.62 10.60
C LEU A 160 7.69 -4.84 9.37
N ASP A 161 8.29 -5.14 8.22
CA ASP A 161 7.55 -5.41 6.98
C ASP A 161 6.71 -6.69 7.10
N ARG A 162 7.22 -7.73 7.77
CA ARG A 162 6.42 -8.91 8.12
C ARG A 162 5.26 -8.54 9.04
N ALA A 163 5.51 -7.77 10.10
CA ALA A 163 4.46 -7.38 11.03
C ALA A 163 3.36 -6.55 10.38
N ALA A 164 3.71 -5.71 9.39
CA ALA A 164 2.73 -5.00 8.58
C ALA A 164 1.79 -5.94 7.83
N LEU A 165 2.33 -6.99 7.19
CA LEU A 165 1.52 -7.99 6.50
C LEU A 165 0.67 -8.83 7.47
N GLU A 166 1.21 -9.16 8.65
CA GLU A 166 0.47 -9.88 9.71
C GLU A 166 -0.72 -9.04 10.19
N GLN A 167 -0.50 -7.76 10.45
CA GLN A 167 -1.56 -6.83 10.84
C GLN A 167 -2.60 -6.64 9.74
N ILE A 168 -2.20 -6.59 8.46
CA ILE A 168 -3.13 -6.54 7.33
C ILE A 168 -4.01 -7.80 7.30
N ARG A 169 -3.41 -8.99 7.48
CA ARG A 169 -4.15 -10.26 7.53
C ARG A 169 -5.16 -10.27 8.69
N GLU A 170 -4.72 -9.89 9.88
CA GLU A 170 -5.57 -9.88 11.07
C GLU A 170 -6.70 -8.87 10.97
N ALA A 171 -6.41 -7.65 10.51
CA ALA A 171 -7.42 -6.63 10.25
C ALA A 171 -8.39 -7.07 9.14
N GLY A 172 -7.88 -7.77 8.12
CA GLY A 172 -8.68 -8.37 7.07
C GLY A 172 -9.70 -9.36 7.61
N GLU A 173 -9.27 -10.33 8.41
CA GLU A 173 -10.16 -11.33 9.04
C GLU A 173 -11.13 -10.70 10.05
N ALA A 174 -10.66 -9.75 10.86
CA ALA A 174 -11.48 -9.05 11.84
C ALA A 174 -12.56 -8.14 11.22
N SER A 175 -12.41 -7.73 9.96
CA SER A 175 -13.36 -6.83 9.29
C SER A 175 -14.76 -7.44 9.09
N GLY A 176 -14.86 -8.78 9.01
CA GLY A 176 -16.09 -9.48 8.66
C GLY A 176 -16.50 -9.36 7.18
N GLU A 177 -15.74 -8.63 6.36
CA GLU A 177 -16.09 -8.30 4.98
C GLU A 177 -15.23 -9.10 3.97
N GLU A 178 -15.89 -9.87 3.10
CA GLU A 178 -15.19 -10.77 2.16
C GLU A 178 -14.25 -10.03 1.20
N MET A 179 -14.65 -8.84 0.75
CA MET A 179 -13.81 -8.02 -0.12
C MET A 179 -12.54 -7.56 0.59
N ILE A 180 -12.63 -7.19 1.86
CA ILE A 180 -11.49 -6.74 2.66
C ILE A 180 -10.57 -7.94 3.00
N ARG A 181 -11.15 -9.11 3.29
CA ARG A 181 -10.37 -10.36 3.42
C ARG A 181 -9.62 -10.71 2.13
N SER A 182 -10.27 -10.58 0.99
CA SER A 182 -9.67 -10.82 -0.33
C SER A 182 -8.52 -9.84 -0.60
N TYR A 183 -8.70 -8.56 -0.27
CA TYR A 183 -7.62 -7.57 -0.31
C TYR A 183 -6.45 -7.99 0.56
N ALA A 184 -6.69 -8.32 1.83
CA ALA A 184 -5.64 -8.67 2.77
C ALA A 184 -4.86 -9.91 2.31
N GLU A 185 -5.55 -10.94 1.83
CA GLU A 185 -4.93 -12.14 1.25
C GLU A 185 -4.05 -11.79 0.04
N LEU A 186 -4.55 -10.98 -0.90
CA LEU A 186 -3.80 -10.52 -2.06
C LEU A 186 -2.55 -9.74 -1.64
N ARG A 187 -2.65 -8.82 -0.68
CA ARG A 187 -1.50 -8.06 -0.15
C ARG A 187 -0.46 -8.96 0.50
N CYS A 188 -0.88 -9.93 1.32
CA CYS A 188 0.02 -10.85 2.00
C CYS A 188 0.75 -11.76 0.99
N ALA A 189 0.02 -12.36 0.05
CA ALA A 189 0.60 -13.20 -0.97
C ALA A 189 1.57 -12.43 -1.89
N SER A 190 1.18 -11.25 -2.36
CA SER A 190 2.07 -10.37 -3.14
C SER A 190 3.30 -9.94 -2.32
N GLY A 191 3.14 -9.68 -1.02
CA GLY A 191 4.24 -9.41 -0.09
C GLY A 191 5.22 -10.58 -0.01
N ASN A 192 4.71 -11.79 0.23
CA ASN A 192 5.49 -13.02 0.28
C ASN A 192 6.25 -13.28 -1.03
N ILE A 193 5.60 -13.14 -2.18
CA ILE A 193 6.23 -13.32 -3.49
C ILE A 193 7.38 -12.30 -3.68
N LYS A 194 7.16 -11.02 -3.34
CA LYS A 194 8.23 -10.01 -3.39
C LYS A 194 9.40 -10.36 -2.49
N ILE A 195 9.12 -10.78 -1.26
CA ILE A 195 10.16 -11.17 -0.29
C ILE A 195 10.96 -12.36 -0.81
N ALA A 196 10.30 -13.39 -1.33
CA ALA A 196 10.95 -14.58 -1.88
C ALA A 196 11.86 -14.22 -3.08
N VAL A 197 11.35 -13.45 -4.03
CA VAL A 197 12.11 -13.02 -5.22
C VAL A 197 13.29 -12.13 -4.83
N ARG A 198 13.11 -11.17 -3.91
CA ARG A 198 14.19 -10.31 -3.41
C ARG A 198 15.24 -11.11 -2.65
N SER A 199 14.81 -12.05 -1.81
CA SER A 199 15.70 -12.90 -1.02
C SER A 199 16.56 -13.80 -1.91
N CYS A 200 15.94 -14.40 -2.92
CA CYS A 200 16.62 -15.17 -3.96
C CYS A 200 17.69 -14.32 -4.68
N ARG A 201 17.32 -13.13 -5.16
CA ARG A 201 18.25 -12.21 -5.84
C ARG A 201 19.38 -11.69 -4.96
N ALA A 202 19.11 -11.53 -3.66
CA ALA A 202 20.08 -11.06 -2.68
C ALA A 202 20.90 -12.19 -2.03
N GLY A 203 20.70 -13.45 -2.43
CA GLY A 203 21.41 -14.61 -1.87
C GLY A 203 21.14 -14.81 -0.38
N LYS A 204 19.94 -14.48 0.11
CA LYS A 204 19.56 -14.69 1.51
C LYS A 204 19.26 -16.16 1.77
N ASP A 205 19.59 -16.63 2.97
CA ASP A 205 19.40 -18.01 3.38
C ASP A 205 17.93 -18.34 3.72
N ARG A 206 17.64 -19.64 3.84
CA ARG A 206 16.31 -20.14 4.24
C ARG A 206 15.85 -19.57 5.57
N ALA A 207 16.76 -19.46 6.54
CA ALA A 207 16.46 -18.97 7.88
C ALA A 207 16.00 -17.50 7.87
N PHE A 208 16.55 -16.67 6.99
CA PHE A 208 16.04 -15.32 6.74
C PHE A 208 14.64 -15.36 6.14
N MET A 209 14.42 -16.16 5.09
CA MET A 209 13.11 -16.22 4.43
C MET A 209 12.02 -16.80 5.33
N GLU A 210 12.32 -17.79 6.19
CA GLU A 210 11.37 -18.34 7.16
C GLU A 210 10.92 -17.30 8.19
N ARG A 211 11.83 -16.39 8.56
CA ARG A 211 11.49 -15.24 9.41
C ARG A 211 10.71 -14.18 8.65
N ALA A 212 11.00 -13.96 7.38
CA ALA A 212 10.38 -12.91 6.57
C ALA A 212 8.97 -13.25 6.07
N LEU A 213 8.75 -14.49 5.63
CA LEU A 213 7.50 -14.91 5.01
C LEU A 213 6.42 -15.25 6.03
N LEU A 214 5.18 -14.86 5.71
CA LEU A 214 3.97 -15.18 6.44
C LEU A 214 3.26 -16.41 5.90
N GLU A 215 2.41 -17.01 6.72
CA GLU A 215 1.44 -18.00 6.24
C GLU A 215 0.29 -17.29 5.51
N CYS A 216 -0.01 -17.77 4.30
CA CYS A 216 -1.09 -17.29 3.43
C CYS A 216 -1.95 -18.47 2.96
N ARG A 217 -3.22 -18.20 2.63
CA ARG A 217 -4.13 -19.25 2.14
C ARG A 217 -3.89 -19.58 0.67
N SER A 218 -3.58 -18.56 -0.11
CA SER A 218 -3.45 -18.62 -1.56
C SER A 218 -2.04 -18.99 -2.05
N VAL A 219 -1.04 -18.85 -1.17
CA VAL A 219 0.38 -19.18 -1.41
C VAL A 219 0.93 -19.94 -0.22
N SER A 220 1.40 -21.15 -0.45
CA SER A 220 2.03 -21.99 0.58
C SER A 220 3.42 -21.47 0.90
N LYS A 221 3.65 -21.08 2.17
CA LYS A 221 4.96 -20.63 2.65
C LYS A 221 6.05 -21.68 2.39
N ALA A 222 5.78 -22.94 2.74
CA ALA A 222 6.74 -24.04 2.57
C ALA A 222 7.15 -24.21 1.10
N ARG A 223 6.17 -24.30 0.19
CA ARG A 223 6.46 -24.46 -1.25
C ARG A 223 7.16 -23.24 -1.85
N LEU A 224 6.82 -22.03 -1.38
CA LEU A 224 7.48 -20.81 -1.84
C LEU A 224 8.94 -20.74 -1.34
N LEU A 225 9.22 -21.18 -0.11
CA LEU A 225 10.58 -21.30 0.41
C LEU A 225 11.41 -22.28 -0.41
N ASP A 226 10.89 -23.49 -0.63
CA ASP A 226 11.58 -24.53 -1.40
C ASP A 226 11.87 -24.05 -2.84
N ALA A 227 10.92 -23.34 -3.45
CA ALA A 227 11.11 -22.73 -4.77
C ALA A 227 12.16 -21.61 -4.74
N ALA A 228 12.15 -20.75 -3.72
CA ALA A 228 13.09 -19.63 -3.61
C ALA A 228 14.55 -20.05 -3.37
N GLU A 229 14.78 -21.19 -2.70
CA GLU A 229 16.11 -21.79 -2.56
C GLU A 229 16.69 -22.27 -3.89
N ILE A 230 15.84 -22.75 -4.80
CA ILE A 230 16.26 -23.23 -6.12
C ILE A 230 16.56 -22.04 -7.04
N GLY A 231 15.67 -21.05 -7.09
CA GLY A 231 15.85 -19.89 -7.95
C GLY A 231 14.55 -19.23 -8.42
N LEU A 232 14.70 -18.14 -9.17
CA LEU A 232 13.56 -17.37 -9.71
C LEU A 232 12.67 -18.21 -10.63
N GLU A 233 13.25 -19.08 -11.45
CA GLU A 233 12.53 -19.96 -12.37
C GLU A 233 11.63 -20.94 -11.61
N ALA A 234 12.09 -21.47 -10.48
CA ALA A 234 11.30 -22.34 -9.62
C ALA A 234 10.16 -21.59 -8.94
N ILE A 235 10.39 -20.34 -8.49
CA ILE A 235 9.31 -19.47 -7.99
C ILE A 235 8.24 -19.29 -9.08
N CYS A 236 8.66 -18.91 -10.29
CA CYS A 236 7.75 -18.73 -11.43
C CYS A 236 6.94 -20.01 -11.72
N SER A 237 7.59 -21.17 -11.81
CA SER A 237 6.93 -22.46 -12.04
C SER A 237 5.94 -22.81 -10.93
N TYR A 238 6.27 -22.53 -9.67
CA TYR A 238 5.33 -22.72 -8.58
C TYR A 238 4.08 -21.83 -8.73
N LEU A 239 4.27 -20.55 -9.06
CA LEU A 239 3.17 -19.58 -9.18
C LEU A 239 2.23 -19.88 -10.35
N GLU A 240 2.70 -20.53 -11.42
CA GLU A 240 1.86 -21.01 -12.54
C GLU A 240 0.72 -21.93 -12.07
N HIS A 241 0.89 -22.59 -10.92
CA HIS A 241 -0.10 -23.49 -10.31
C HIS A 241 -0.90 -22.84 -9.17
N THR A 242 -0.90 -21.52 -9.08
CA THR A 242 -1.62 -20.75 -8.04
C THR A 242 -2.56 -19.73 -8.67
N ALA A 243 -3.29 -18.97 -7.84
CA ALA A 243 -4.07 -17.81 -8.28
C ALA A 243 -3.21 -16.69 -8.92
N TYR A 244 -1.87 -16.76 -8.79
CA TYR A 244 -0.92 -15.73 -9.22
C TYR A 244 -0.23 -16.05 -10.55
N ARG A 245 -0.75 -17.02 -11.33
CA ARG A 245 -0.14 -17.42 -12.62
C ARG A 245 0.09 -16.24 -13.57
N GLU A 246 -0.82 -15.26 -13.58
CA GLU A 246 -0.74 -14.09 -14.48
C GLU A 246 0.39 -13.14 -14.08
N ALA A 247 0.83 -13.19 -12.81
CA ALA A 247 1.92 -12.38 -12.31
C ALA A 247 3.30 -12.90 -12.75
N VAL A 248 3.40 -14.15 -13.23
CA VAL A 248 4.66 -14.80 -13.62
C VAL A 248 5.34 -14.03 -14.75
N GLU A 249 4.61 -13.63 -15.77
CA GLU A 249 5.16 -12.87 -16.89
C GLU A 249 5.62 -11.47 -16.45
N GLU A 250 4.92 -10.86 -15.48
CA GLU A 250 5.31 -9.56 -14.94
C GLU A 250 6.56 -9.67 -14.04
N LEU A 251 6.71 -10.76 -13.27
CA LEU A 251 7.93 -11.07 -12.50
C LEU A 251 9.17 -11.22 -13.38
N LYS A 252 9.02 -11.89 -14.53
CA LYS A 252 10.09 -12.07 -15.51
C LYS A 252 10.52 -10.75 -16.14
N LYS A 253 9.58 -9.81 -16.33
CA LYS A 253 9.87 -8.46 -16.87
C LYS A 253 10.66 -7.61 -15.87
N SER A 254 10.12 -7.36 -14.68
CA SER A 254 10.80 -6.58 -13.63
C SER A 254 10.04 -6.59 -12.30
N ALA A 255 10.70 -6.17 -11.22
CA ALA A 255 10.02 -5.94 -9.94
C ALA A 255 8.92 -4.87 -10.05
N SER A 256 9.17 -3.79 -10.82
CA SER A 256 8.20 -2.72 -11.03
C SER A 256 6.97 -3.18 -11.82
N ALA A 257 7.16 -4.07 -12.81
CA ALA A 257 6.07 -4.67 -13.57
C ALA A 257 5.18 -5.54 -12.66
N PHE A 258 5.80 -6.37 -11.80
CA PHE A 258 5.07 -7.14 -10.80
C PHE A 258 4.32 -6.26 -9.78
N GLU A 259 4.93 -5.19 -9.30
CA GLU A 259 4.25 -4.25 -8.38
C GLU A 259 3.03 -3.60 -9.04
N ARG A 260 3.15 -3.19 -10.30
CA ARG A 260 2.01 -2.68 -11.08
C ARG A 260 0.92 -3.76 -11.22
N TRP A 261 1.29 -5.01 -11.50
CA TRP A 261 0.33 -6.11 -11.57
C TRP A 261 -0.41 -6.31 -10.24
N CYS A 262 0.29 -6.25 -9.10
CA CYS A 262 -0.35 -6.35 -7.79
C CYS A 262 -1.36 -5.23 -7.55
N ASP A 263 -1.01 -3.99 -7.89
CA ASP A 263 -1.91 -2.85 -7.77
C ASP A 263 -3.13 -3.00 -8.69
N ASN A 264 -2.93 -3.45 -9.95
CA ASN A 264 -4.02 -3.72 -10.89
C ASN A 264 -4.93 -4.86 -10.41
N ALA A 265 -4.37 -5.94 -9.84
CA ALA A 265 -5.14 -7.05 -9.30
C ALA A 265 -6.06 -6.59 -8.15
N VAL A 266 -5.59 -5.65 -7.31
CA VAL A 266 -6.45 -5.01 -6.29
C VAL A 266 -7.60 -4.28 -6.97
N ILE A 267 -7.32 -3.43 -7.97
CA ILE A 267 -8.35 -2.67 -8.70
C ILE A 267 -9.38 -3.60 -9.36
N GLN A 268 -8.93 -4.66 -10.01
CA GLN A 268 -9.80 -5.65 -10.64
C GLN A 268 -10.68 -6.37 -9.61
N SER A 269 -10.13 -6.71 -8.43
CA SER A 269 -10.86 -7.40 -7.37
C SER A 269 -12.01 -6.56 -6.78
N ILE A 270 -11.89 -5.24 -6.79
CA ILE A 270 -12.90 -4.33 -6.24
C ILE A 270 -13.94 -3.87 -7.26
N ARG A 271 -13.72 -4.05 -8.57
CA ARG A 271 -14.68 -3.64 -9.63
C ARG A 271 -16.13 -4.13 -9.44
N PRO A 272 -16.40 -5.34 -8.90
CA PRO A 272 -17.77 -5.74 -8.59
C PRO A 272 -18.51 -4.77 -7.66
N GLN A 273 -17.78 -4.01 -6.83
CA GLN A 273 -18.35 -3.01 -5.94
C GLN A 273 -18.97 -1.82 -6.66
N LEU A 274 -18.75 -1.62 -7.97
CA LEU A 274 -19.49 -0.64 -8.79
C LEU A 274 -21.00 -0.94 -8.84
N ARG A 275 -21.38 -2.22 -8.69
CA ARG A 275 -22.77 -2.68 -8.75
C ARG A 275 -23.37 -3.01 -7.38
N ASN A 276 -22.55 -3.01 -6.32
CA ASN A 276 -23.01 -3.32 -4.97
C ASN A 276 -23.65 -2.10 -4.30
N SER A 277 -24.91 -2.17 -3.90
CA SER A 277 -25.59 -1.05 -3.24
C SER A 277 -25.56 -1.09 -1.71
N PHE A 278 -24.90 -2.08 -1.11
CA PHE A 278 -25.02 -2.38 0.32
C PHE A 278 -23.67 -2.59 1.01
N GLY A 279 -23.67 -2.34 2.32
CA GLY A 279 -22.52 -2.56 3.20
C GLY A 279 -21.35 -1.60 2.96
N PRO A 280 -20.20 -1.86 3.60
CA PRO A 280 -19.01 -1.02 3.51
C PRO A 280 -18.21 -1.23 2.21
N GLY A 281 -18.53 -2.26 1.43
CA GLY A 281 -17.81 -2.64 0.20
C GLY A 281 -17.60 -1.49 -0.80
N PRO A 282 -18.64 -0.69 -1.16
CA PRO A 282 -18.47 0.45 -2.07
C PRO A 282 -17.57 1.56 -1.51
N LEU A 283 -17.61 1.82 -0.19
CA LEU A 283 -16.76 2.80 0.45
C LEU A 283 -15.29 2.34 0.41
N ALA A 284 -15.06 1.08 0.75
CA ALA A 284 -13.73 0.47 0.71
C ALA A 284 -13.15 0.44 -0.71
N ALA A 285 -13.96 0.13 -1.72
CA ALA A 285 -13.54 0.20 -3.13
C ALA A 285 -13.19 1.63 -3.55
N PHE A 286 -13.98 2.62 -3.12
CA PHE A 286 -13.67 4.03 -3.40
C PHE A 286 -12.34 4.45 -2.79
N VAL A 287 -12.05 4.08 -1.54
CA VAL A 287 -10.75 4.36 -0.90
C VAL A 287 -9.60 3.73 -1.69
N LEU A 288 -9.70 2.45 -2.05
CA LEU A 288 -8.67 1.77 -2.82
C LEU A 288 -8.48 2.36 -4.24
N ALA A 289 -9.55 2.82 -4.87
CA ALA A 289 -9.49 3.54 -6.14
C ALA A 289 -8.73 4.86 -5.99
N ARG A 290 -9.05 5.66 -4.96
CA ARG A 290 -8.36 6.93 -4.67
C ARG A 290 -6.88 6.74 -4.35
N GLU A 291 -6.52 5.74 -3.55
CA GLU A 291 -5.12 5.43 -3.24
C GLU A 291 -4.34 5.01 -4.51
N ASN A 292 -4.98 4.27 -5.42
CA ASN A 292 -4.39 3.91 -6.71
C ASN A 292 -4.21 5.12 -7.65
N GLU A 293 -5.17 6.05 -7.68
CA GLU A 293 -5.05 7.32 -8.41
C GLU A 293 -3.89 8.16 -7.88
N LEU A 294 -3.81 8.34 -6.54
CA LEU A 294 -2.73 9.08 -5.90
C LEU A 294 -1.36 8.50 -6.25
N LYS A 295 -1.24 7.17 -6.21
CA LYS A 295 0.00 6.46 -6.58
C LYS A 295 0.35 6.66 -8.05
N THR A 296 -0.64 6.58 -8.93
CA THR A 296 -0.45 6.74 -10.39
C THR A 296 -0.07 8.17 -10.75
N VAL A 297 -0.79 9.16 -10.22
CA VAL A 297 -0.50 10.59 -10.41
C VAL A 297 0.90 10.91 -9.88
N ARG A 298 1.27 10.41 -8.69
CA ARG A 298 2.64 10.59 -8.15
C ARG A 298 3.71 10.06 -9.09
N ILE A 299 3.47 8.92 -9.73
CA ILE A 299 4.41 8.33 -10.70
C ILE A 299 4.52 9.16 -11.96
N ILE A 300 3.41 9.67 -12.48
CA ILE A 300 3.41 10.54 -13.66
C ILE A 300 4.17 11.84 -13.38
N LEU A 301 3.77 12.56 -12.32
CA LEU A 301 4.39 13.84 -11.94
C LEU A 301 5.89 13.67 -11.64
N SER A 302 6.25 12.64 -10.87
CA SER A 302 7.66 12.36 -10.59
C SER A 302 8.43 11.98 -11.84
N GLY A 303 7.84 11.23 -12.77
CA GLY A 303 8.48 10.88 -14.04
C GLY A 303 8.76 12.11 -14.89
N GLN A 304 7.76 12.99 -15.05
CA GLN A 304 7.88 14.24 -15.80
C GLN A 304 8.89 15.19 -15.18
N ARG A 305 8.85 15.37 -13.85
CA ARG A 305 9.81 16.20 -13.12
C ARG A 305 11.26 15.77 -13.33
N ASN A 306 11.48 14.46 -13.49
CA ASN A 306 12.81 13.89 -13.76
C ASN A 306 13.12 13.76 -15.26
N GLY A 307 12.26 14.27 -16.15
CA GLY A 307 12.45 14.21 -17.59
C GLY A 307 12.46 12.79 -18.17
N LEU A 308 11.77 11.84 -17.53
CA LEU A 308 11.69 10.47 -18.04
C LEU A 308 10.88 10.42 -19.34
N PRO A 309 11.25 9.56 -20.31
CA PRO A 309 10.46 9.38 -21.52
C PRO A 309 9.05 8.90 -21.20
N GLU A 310 8.04 9.41 -21.91
CA GLU A 310 6.62 9.07 -21.69
C GLU A 310 6.38 7.56 -21.65
N GLN A 311 6.99 6.80 -22.57
CA GLN A 311 6.85 5.34 -22.63
C GLN A 311 7.30 4.66 -21.33
N VAL A 312 8.37 5.15 -20.69
CA VAL A 312 8.89 4.63 -19.41
C VAL A 312 7.93 4.93 -18.26
N ILE A 313 7.30 6.11 -18.27
CA ILE A 313 6.28 6.48 -17.27
C ILE A 313 5.01 5.64 -17.47
N ARG A 314 4.56 5.53 -18.72
CA ARG A 314 3.38 4.78 -19.16
C ARG A 314 3.44 3.31 -18.75
N GLU A 315 4.61 2.67 -18.86
CA GLU A 315 4.83 1.31 -18.35
C GLU A 315 4.55 1.15 -16.85
N ARG A 316 4.51 2.24 -16.08
CA ARG A 316 4.27 2.22 -14.63
C ARG A 316 2.88 2.73 -14.24
N VAL A 317 2.06 3.16 -15.20
CA VAL A 317 0.68 3.60 -14.95
C VAL A 317 -0.20 2.38 -14.66
N ARG A 318 -1.08 2.50 -13.67
CA ARG A 318 -1.99 1.44 -13.21
C ARG A 318 -3.33 1.53 -13.92
N GLU A 319 -4.07 0.44 -13.88
CA GLU A 319 -5.48 0.46 -14.25
C GLU A 319 -6.26 1.42 -13.35
N THR A 320 -7.24 2.10 -13.93
CA THR A 320 -8.22 2.89 -13.18
C THR A 320 -9.41 2.02 -12.78
N TYR A 321 -10.07 2.46 -11.71
CA TYR A 321 -11.29 1.79 -11.23
C TYR A 321 -12.49 2.04 -12.14
N VAL A 322 -12.58 3.27 -12.68
CA VAL A 322 -13.59 3.74 -13.65
C VAL A 322 -12.98 4.04 -15.02
#